data_AF-A0AAW5CBY2-F1
#
_entry.id   AF-A0AAW5CBY2-F1
#
_cell.length_a   1.000
_cell.length_b   1.000
_cell.length_c   1.000
_cell.angle_alpha   90.00
_cell.angle_beta   90.00
_cell.angle_gamma   90.00
#
_symmetry.space_group_name_H-M   'P 1'
#
loop_
_entity.id
_entity.type
_entity.pdbx_description
1 polymer ?
#
loop_
_entity_poly.entity_id
_entity_poly.type
_entity_poly.pdbx_seq_one_letter_code
_entity_poly.pdbx_strand_id
1 'polypeptide(L)'
;LIKLNNVNNVDTTTTMYYDDGTVVPFDEGSAVIETKNEDLVRVFQEALTQKEIDILKSKISYLLMLNIVADKQGNTLEITFSFRNNDPVMTKFTPDRFYQLEQELKKILRLDPNSLDKSIKNIKYIQAISYKDLK
;
A
#
# COMPACT_ATOMS: atom_id res chain seq x y z
N LEU A 1 6.17 1.98 -14.57
CA LEU A 1 5.48 1.33 -13.42
C LEU A 1 4.00 1.25 -13.77
N ILE A 2 3.35 0.12 -13.50
CA ILE A 2 1.89 -0.01 -13.56
C ILE A 2 1.34 0.49 -12.22
N LYS A 3 0.23 1.23 -12.27
CA LYS A 3 -0.58 1.59 -11.09
C LYS A 3 -1.95 0.95 -11.25
N LEU A 4 -2.44 0.31 -10.20
CA LEU A 4 -3.74 -0.32 -10.17
C LEU A 4 -4.46 0.08 -8.88
N ASN A 5 -5.64 0.65 -9.02
CA ASN A 5 -6.49 1.07 -7.91
C ASN A 5 -7.91 0.56 -8.12
N ASN A 6 -8.63 0.44 -7.01
CA ASN A 6 -10.06 0.23 -7.04
C ASN A 6 -10.74 1.46 -7.68
N VAL A 7 -11.75 1.24 -8.51
CA VAL A 7 -12.47 2.34 -9.20
C VAL A 7 -13.27 3.20 -8.23
N ASN A 8 -13.53 2.70 -7.03
CA ASN A 8 -14.22 3.43 -5.96
C ASN A 8 -13.26 4.27 -5.10
N ASN A 9 -11.95 4.24 -5.37
CA ASN A 9 -11.00 5.10 -4.68
C ASN A 9 -11.26 6.56 -5.08
N VAL A 10 -11.41 7.43 -4.09
CA VAL A 10 -11.73 8.84 -4.24
C VAL A 10 -10.47 9.70 -4.21
N ASP A 11 -9.47 9.32 -3.41
CA ASP A 11 -8.26 10.12 -3.22
C ASP A 11 -6.99 9.39 -3.71
N THR A 12 -6.83 9.30 -5.04
CA THR A 12 -5.67 8.62 -5.64
C THR A 12 -4.43 9.51 -5.77
N THR A 13 -4.40 10.69 -5.13
CA THR A 13 -3.29 11.64 -5.24
C THR A 13 -2.23 11.36 -4.16
N THR A 14 -1.00 11.83 -4.35
CA THR A 14 0.06 11.73 -3.31
C THR A 14 0.10 12.96 -2.40
N THR A 15 -0.55 14.05 -2.79
CA THR A 15 -0.60 15.31 -2.04
C THR A 15 -1.56 15.19 -0.86
N MET A 16 -1.12 15.57 0.33
CA MET A 16 -2.00 15.68 1.50
C MET A 16 -2.58 17.09 1.59
N TYR A 17 -3.78 17.17 2.15
CA TYR A 17 -4.52 18.41 2.34
C TYR A 17 -4.97 18.49 3.78
N TYR A 18 -5.02 19.70 4.32
CA TYR A 18 -5.75 19.97 5.55
C TYR A 18 -7.26 19.99 5.27
N ASP A 19 -8.07 20.04 6.33
CA ASP A 19 -9.54 20.07 6.24
C ASP A 19 -10.08 21.26 5.45
N ASP A 20 -9.36 22.39 5.47
CA ASP A 20 -9.71 23.60 4.74
C ASP A 20 -9.35 23.54 3.24
N GLY A 21 -8.72 22.45 2.80
CA GLY A 21 -8.30 22.21 1.41
C GLY A 21 -6.94 22.81 1.05
N THR A 22 -6.22 23.43 1.99
CA THR A 22 -4.84 23.86 1.75
C THR A 22 -3.90 22.66 1.74
N VAL A 23 -2.78 22.79 1.04
CA VAL A 23 -1.80 21.71 0.86
C VAL A 23 -0.92 21.59 2.10
N VAL A 24 -0.73 20.36 2.58
CA VAL A 24 0.22 20.06 3.66
C VAL A 24 1.65 20.13 3.11
N PRO A 25 2.55 20.92 3.71
CA PRO A 25 3.96 20.93 3.37
C PRO A 25 4.61 19.54 3.49
N PHE A 26 5.58 19.25 2.63
CA PHE A 26 6.19 17.92 2.56
C PHE A 26 6.91 17.50 3.86
N ASP A 27 7.53 18.45 4.55
CA ASP A 27 8.27 18.27 5.81
C ASP A 27 7.36 18.01 7.02
N GLU A 28 6.07 18.33 6.94
CA GLU A 28 5.08 18.08 7.98
C GLU A 28 4.36 16.73 7.81
N GLY A 29 4.52 16.09 6.66
CA GLY A 29 3.70 14.96 6.19
C GLY A 29 4.22 13.55 6.46
N SER A 30 5.17 13.36 7.37
CA SER A 30 5.79 12.04 7.56
C SER A 30 5.00 11.16 8.52
N ALA A 31 4.06 10.37 7.99
CA ALA A 31 3.37 9.33 8.75
C ALA A 31 4.29 8.15 9.10
N VAL A 32 4.03 7.48 10.21
CA VAL A 32 4.70 6.24 10.61
C VAL A 32 3.76 5.06 10.39
N ILE A 33 4.24 3.96 9.82
CA ILE A 33 3.46 2.72 9.73
C ILE A 33 3.54 1.96 11.07
N GLU A 34 2.39 1.60 11.63
CA GLU A 34 2.31 0.80 12.85
C GLU A 34 2.41 -0.70 12.52
N THR A 35 1.83 -1.11 11.39
CA THR A 35 1.84 -2.50 10.93
C THR A 35 3.25 -3.00 10.65
N LYS A 36 3.59 -4.15 11.21
CA LYS A 36 4.89 -4.80 10.99
C LYS A 36 5.02 -5.31 9.56
N ASN A 37 6.20 -5.16 8.98
CA ASN A 37 6.49 -5.66 7.62
C ASN A 37 6.23 -7.17 7.49
N GLU A 38 6.49 -7.96 8.53
CA GLU A 38 6.26 -9.42 8.52
C GLU A 38 4.78 -9.79 8.32
N ASP A 39 3.85 -9.02 8.90
CA ASP A 39 2.42 -9.24 8.73
C ASP A 39 1.97 -8.89 7.30
N LEU A 40 2.52 -7.81 6.73
CA LEU A 40 2.27 -7.43 5.33
C LEU A 40 2.79 -8.49 4.35
N VAL A 41 4.02 -8.97 4.57
CA VAL A 41 4.63 -10.03 3.77
C VAL A 41 3.79 -11.30 3.86
N ARG A 42 3.31 -11.67 5.05
CA ARG A 42 2.45 -12.85 5.24
C ARG A 42 1.15 -12.74 4.44
N VAL A 43 0.41 -11.65 4.56
CA VAL A 43 -0.86 -11.45 3.81
C VAL A 43 -0.61 -11.47 2.30
N PHE A 44 0.46 -10.83 1.83
CA PHE A 44 0.80 -10.88 0.41
C PHE A 44 1.17 -12.30 -0.05
N GLN A 45 1.91 -13.04 0.78
CA GLN A 45 2.30 -14.42 0.48
C GLN A 45 1.08 -15.36 0.43
N GLU A 46 0.11 -15.19 1.32
CA GLU A 46 -1.15 -15.96 1.31
C GLU A 46 -1.99 -15.73 0.04
N ALA A 47 -1.84 -14.57 -0.61
CA ALA A 47 -2.50 -14.27 -1.88
C ALA A 47 -1.82 -14.92 -3.10
N LEU A 48 -0.67 -15.56 -2.94
CA LEU A 48 0.14 -16.16 -4.00
C LEU A 48 0.09 -17.69 -3.97
N THR A 49 0.22 -18.30 -5.15
CA THR A 49 0.51 -19.73 -5.25
C THR A 49 2.00 -19.99 -4.99
N GLN A 50 2.36 -21.23 -4.59
CA GLN A 50 3.77 -21.58 -4.38
C GLN A 50 4.66 -21.31 -5.60
N LYS A 51 4.16 -21.60 -6.81
CA LYS A 51 4.88 -21.32 -8.06
C LYS A 51 5.15 -19.83 -8.26
N GLU A 52 4.19 -18.98 -7.93
CA GLU A 52 4.36 -17.52 -8.02
C GLU A 52 5.37 -17.03 -6.98
N ILE A 53 5.30 -17.54 -5.75
CA ILE A 53 6.28 -17.24 -4.69
C ILE A 53 7.70 -17.57 -5.15
N ASP A 54 7.92 -18.76 -5.70
CA ASP A 54 9.25 -19.20 -6.15
C ASP A 54 9.79 -18.32 -7.29
N ILE A 55 8.90 -17.88 -8.20
CA ILE A 55 9.24 -16.92 -9.25
C ILE A 55 9.64 -15.58 -8.63
N LEU A 56 8.86 -15.04 -7.70
CA LEU A 56 9.07 -13.70 -7.13
C LEU A 56 10.30 -13.62 -6.23
N LYS A 57 10.58 -14.63 -5.41
CA LYS A 57 11.79 -14.68 -4.56
C LYS A 57 13.08 -14.53 -5.35
N SER A 58 13.11 -15.04 -6.59
CA SER A 58 14.27 -14.89 -7.48
C SER A 58 14.47 -13.45 -7.98
N LYS A 59 13.49 -12.55 -7.79
CA LYS A 59 13.47 -11.16 -8.27
C LYS A 59 13.79 -10.18 -7.14
N ILE A 60 14.99 -10.27 -6.57
CA ILE A 60 15.43 -9.51 -5.39
C ILE A 60 15.33 -7.97 -5.51
N SER A 61 15.30 -7.42 -6.73
CA SER A 61 15.16 -5.97 -6.97
C SER A 61 13.72 -5.51 -7.22
N TYR A 62 12.75 -6.43 -7.18
CA TYR A 62 11.33 -6.15 -7.41
C TYR A 62 10.60 -6.01 -6.08
N LEU A 63 9.52 -5.23 -6.11
CA LEU A 63 8.70 -4.92 -4.97
C LEU A 63 7.26 -4.67 -5.42
N LEU A 64 6.32 -4.91 -4.52
CA LEU A 64 4.95 -4.41 -4.61
C LEU A 64 4.86 -3.16 -3.76
N MET A 65 4.58 -2.01 -4.37
CA MET A 65 4.32 -0.77 -3.64
C MET A 65 2.84 -0.67 -3.29
N LEU A 66 2.56 -0.28 -2.06
CA LEU A 66 1.25 0.07 -1.55
C LEU A 66 1.25 1.58 -1.33
N ASN A 67 0.50 2.33 -2.15
CA ASN A 67 0.22 3.74 -1.87
C ASN A 67 -1.08 3.75 -1.06
N ILE A 68 -0.95 4.15 0.19
CA ILE A 68 -1.99 4.05 1.21
C ILE A 68 -2.59 5.43 1.42
N VAL A 69 -3.92 5.46 1.50
CA VAL A 69 -4.68 6.58 2.05
C VAL A 69 -5.35 6.09 3.32
N ALA A 70 -5.14 6.79 4.42
CA ALA A 70 -5.76 6.50 5.70
C ALA A 70 -6.53 7.71 6.21
N ASP A 71 -7.52 7.44 7.06
CA ASP A 71 -8.20 8.50 7.79
C ASP A 71 -7.30 9.10 8.88
N LYS A 72 -7.82 10.11 9.58
CA LYS A 72 -7.14 10.79 10.70
C LYS A 72 -6.83 9.89 11.89
N GLN A 73 -7.46 8.73 11.99
CA GLN A 73 -7.18 7.74 13.04
C GLN A 73 -6.15 6.70 12.57
N GLY A 74 -5.66 6.82 11.33
CA GLY A 74 -4.70 5.88 10.75
C GLY A 74 -5.34 4.60 10.21
N ASN A 75 -6.68 4.54 10.08
CA ASN A 75 -7.34 3.41 9.43
C ASN A 75 -7.17 3.51 7.92
N THR A 76 -6.71 2.43 7.28
CA THR A 76 -6.57 2.39 5.81
C THR A 76 -7.93 2.46 5.11
N LEU A 77 -8.10 3.49 4.27
CA LEU A 77 -9.28 3.69 3.44
C LEU A 77 -9.09 3.13 2.04
N GLU A 78 -7.92 3.39 1.43
CA GLU A 78 -7.64 3.07 0.03
C GLU A 78 -6.21 2.55 -0.14
N ILE A 79 -6.03 1.61 -1.06
CA ILE A 79 -4.71 1.15 -1.48
C ILE A 79 -4.63 1.22 -3.00
N THR A 80 -3.56 1.84 -3.50
CA THR A 80 -3.16 1.75 -4.91
C THR A 80 -1.89 0.92 -5.01
N PHE A 81 -1.97 -0.19 -5.73
CA PHE A 81 -0.82 -1.05 -6.00
C PHE A 81 0.05 -0.43 -7.09
N SER A 82 1.37 -0.48 -6.93
CA SER A 82 2.30 -0.16 -8.02
C SER A 82 3.41 -1.20 -8.13
N PHE A 83 3.67 -1.63 -9.36
CA PHE A 83 4.65 -2.68 -9.67
C PHE A 83 5.24 -2.47 -11.06
N ARG A 84 6.29 -3.23 -11.40
CA ARG A 84 6.95 -3.09 -12.71
C ARG A 84 6.05 -3.62 -13.82
N ASN A 85 6.12 -3.01 -15.01
CA ASN A 85 5.32 -3.45 -16.15
C ASN A 85 5.76 -4.81 -16.72
N ASN A 86 6.95 -5.27 -16.35
CA ASN A 86 7.47 -6.60 -16.65
C ASN A 86 7.47 -7.52 -15.42
N ASP A 87 6.67 -7.21 -14.39
CA ASP A 87 6.54 -8.07 -13.23
C ASP A 87 5.98 -9.44 -13.64
N PRO A 88 6.66 -10.56 -13.32
CA PRO A 88 6.30 -11.86 -13.87
C PRO A 88 5.00 -12.45 -13.31
N VAL A 89 4.50 -11.94 -12.18
CA VAL A 89 3.29 -12.40 -11.50
C VAL A 89 2.22 -11.31 -11.47
N MET A 90 2.54 -10.09 -10.99
CA MET A 90 1.54 -9.02 -10.81
C MET A 90 0.84 -8.62 -12.11
N THR A 91 1.54 -8.70 -13.25
CA THR A 91 0.96 -8.41 -14.58
C THR A 91 -0.10 -9.42 -15.03
N LYS A 92 -0.16 -10.59 -14.40
CA LYS A 92 -1.12 -11.69 -14.68
C LYS A 92 -2.13 -11.90 -13.55
N PHE A 93 -1.97 -11.16 -12.46
CA PHE A 93 -2.83 -11.23 -11.30
C PHE A 93 -4.20 -10.65 -11.67
N THR A 94 -5.28 -11.38 -11.42
CA THR A 94 -6.62 -10.97 -11.86
C THR A 94 -7.13 -9.81 -11.00
N PRO A 95 -8.07 -8.99 -11.52
CA PRO A 95 -8.69 -7.92 -10.73
C PRO A 95 -9.29 -8.42 -9.41
N ASP A 96 -9.93 -9.59 -9.40
CA ASP A 96 -10.52 -10.18 -8.20
C ASP A 96 -9.48 -10.50 -7.13
N ARG A 97 -8.32 -11.03 -7.54
CA ARG A 97 -7.22 -11.30 -6.60
C ARG A 97 -6.66 -10.00 -6.02
N PHE A 98 -6.53 -8.94 -6.84
CA PHE A 98 -6.11 -7.62 -6.33
C PHE A 98 -7.11 -7.04 -5.34
N TYR A 99 -8.41 -7.18 -5.64
CA TYR A 99 -9.46 -6.74 -4.74
C TYR A 99 -9.42 -7.51 -3.40
N GLN A 100 -9.29 -8.84 -3.43
CA GLN A 100 -9.15 -9.64 -2.22
C GLN A 100 -7.91 -9.25 -1.40
N LEU A 101 -6.76 -9.10 -2.07
CA LEU A 101 -5.53 -8.65 -1.42
C LEU A 101 -5.70 -7.26 -0.77
N GLU A 102 -6.36 -6.32 -1.45
CA GLU A 102 -6.70 -5.01 -0.88
C GLU A 102 -7.54 -5.15 0.40
N GLN A 103 -8.56 -6.02 0.40
CA GLN A 103 -9.41 -6.21 1.58
C GLN A 103 -8.63 -6.81 2.76
N GLU A 104 -7.80 -7.82 2.52
CA GLU A 104 -6.99 -8.42 3.60
C GLU A 104 -5.94 -7.45 4.14
N LEU A 105 -5.29 -6.67 3.27
CA LEU A 105 -4.36 -5.63 3.71
C LEU A 105 -5.07 -4.55 4.54
N LYS A 106 -6.25 -4.08 4.12
CA LYS A 106 -7.03 -3.07 4.87
C LYS A 106 -7.38 -3.49 6.29
N LYS A 107 -7.53 -4.78 6.57
CA LYS A 107 -7.79 -5.29 7.93
C LYS A 107 -6.60 -5.08 8.87
N ILE A 108 -5.38 -5.19 8.36
CA ILE A 108 -4.16 -5.18 9.18
C ILE A 108 -3.35 -3.88 9.08
N LEU A 109 -3.52 -3.12 7.99
CA LEU A 109 -2.71 -1.95 7.70
C LEU A 109 -3.21 -0.74 8.49
N ARG A 110 -2.34 -0.24 9.37
CA ARG A 110 -2.56 0.92 10.25
C ARG A 110 -1.36 1.85 10.20
N LEU A 111 -1.66 3.15 10.17
CA LEU A 111 -0.68 4.21 10.33
C LEU A 111 -0.81 4.78 11.74
N ASP A 112 0.30 5.23 12.31
CA ASP A 112 0.32 6.01 13.54
C ASP A 112 0.18 7.51 13.20
N PRO A 113 -0.97 8.15 13.53
CA PRO A 113 -1.19 9.55 13.25
C PRO A 113 -0.65 10.47 14.36
N ASN A 114 -0.10 9.95 15.46
CA ASN A 114 0.15 10.75 16.67
C ASN A 114 1.14 11.90 16.46
N SER A 115 2.05 11.76 15.50
CA SER A 115 3.03 12.79 15.15
C SER A 115 2.52 13.79 14.12
N LEU A 116 1.30 13.64 13.60
CA LEU A 116 0.76 14.44 12.51
C LEU A 116 -0.23 15.50 12.99
N ASP A 117 -0.34 16.58 12.23
CA ASP A 117 -1.37 17.59 12.45
C ASP A 117 -2.77 16.96 12.28
N LYS A 118 -3.64 17.15 13.28
CA LYS A 118 -4.99 16.59 13.32
C LYS A 118 -5.94 17.20 12.29
N SER A 119 -5.57 18.32 11.69
CA SER A 119 -6.30 18.96 10.59
C SER A 119 -5.97 18.36 9.23
N ILE A 120 -4.98 17.46 9.11
CA ILE A 120 -4.73 16.71 7.87
C ILE A 120 -5.95 15.84 7.58
N LYS A 121 -6.57 16.03 6.42
CA LYS A 121 -7.81 15.36 6.01
C LYS A 121 -7.63 13.84 5.88
N ASN A 122 -6.64 13.43 5.09
CA ASN A 122 -6.26 12.05 4.85
C ASN A 122 -4.75 11.91 4.94
N ILE A 123 -4.29 10.89 5.64
CA ILE A 123 -2.87 10.57 5.79
C ILE A 123 -2.42 9.71 4.62
N LYS A 124 -1.25 10.01 4.06
CA LYS A 124 -0.71 9.28 2.90
C LYS A 124 0.63 8.67 3.24
N TYR A 125 0.80 7.42 2.84
CA TYR A 125 2.03 6.67 3.09
C TYR A 125 2.34 5.71 1.94
N ILE A 126 3.63 5.48 1.69
CA ILE A 126 4.08 4.50 0.70
C ILE A 126 4.82 3.39 1.44
N GLN A 127 4.26 2.19 1.38
CA GLN A 127 4.89 0.99 1.92
C GLN A 127 5.34 0.10 0.76
N ALA A 128 6.54 -0.46 0.83
CA ALA A 128 7.02 -1.45 -0.12
C ALA A 128 7.06 -2.83 0.52
N ILE A 129 6.54 -3.84 -0.17
CA ILE A 129 6.75 -5.25 0.16
C ILE A 129 7.83 -5.78 -0.77
N SER A 130 8.99 -6.12 -0.22
CA SER A 130 10.10 -6.65 -1.01
C SER A 130 9.89 -8.15 -1.28
N TYR A 131 10.10 -8.57 -2.53
CA TYR A 131 9.93 -9.99 -2.87
C TYR A 131 11.03 -10.88 -2.29
N LYS A 132 12.15 -10.29 -1.88
CA LYS A 132 13.21 -11.00 -1.15
C LYS A 132 12.75 -11.51 0.22
N ASP A 133 11.69 -10.90 0.79
CA ASP A 133 11.20 -11.22 2.13
C ASP A 133 10.16 -12.37 2.12
N LEU A 134 9.72 -12.81 0.93
CA LEU A 134 8.84 -13.97 0.77
C LEU A 134 9.55 -15.25 1.24
N LYS A 135 8.83 -16.12 1.94
CA LYS A 135 9.32 -17.37 2.56
C LYS A 135 8.99 -18.62 1.80
#